data_AF-X1BJQ0-F1
#
_entry.id   AF-X1BJQ0-F1
#
_cell.length_a   1.000
_cell.length_b   1.000
_cell.length_c   1.000
_cell.angle_alpha   90.00
_cell.angle_beta   90.00
_cell.angle_gamma   90.00
#
_symmetry.space_group_name_H-M   'P 1'
#
loop_
_entity.id
_entity.type
_entity.pdbx_description
1 polymer ?
#
loop_
_entity_poly.entity_id
_entity_poly.type
_entity_poly.pdbx_seq_one_letter_code
_entity_poly.pdbx_strand_id
1 'polypeptide(L)'
;YILDHNILESYRAVNRLLKEGARVAWATKSFQSGGKRYPAGAIIISGAGIEKKVRSLSAEFDLRIHAGSFPGKLLPLKPLRMGLYQPWVANMDEGWTRLIFDTWEFPYTNLHDAEIRNSRLKQKYDVIVLTNVASARIVNGHREGTVPPQYAGGIGTPGLSALYQFVRDGGTLITLNSSCLLPLEHFKVPLRNISRSFPSSEFFCPSAILKVDIDNTHPIGYGMEKTTDILSFNSPVFEFIEKEKTESGKQQAWLNDVKVVARYPNSNPFRSGRLIGDQILHNKPALLEVGCGKGRIILFGFRPQNRAQTYGTFMLFFNSLYYGPAVMDSK
;
A
#
# COMPACT_ATOMS: atom_id res chain seq x y z
N TYR A 1 4.29 23.93 -11.42
CA TYR A 1 5.56 23.19 -11.45
C TYR A 1 5.29 21.70 -11.63
N ILE A 2 6.20 20.99 -12.28
CA ILE A 2 6.07 19.58 -12.65
C ILE A 2 7.33 18.85 -12.16
N LEU A 3 7.14 17.74 -11.45
CA LEU A 3 8.20 16.83 -10.99
C LEU A 3 8.00 15.45 -11.58
N ASP A 4 9.11 14.76 -11.82
CA ASP A 4 9.09 13.35 -12.19
C ASP A 4 8.69 12.48 -10.97
N HIS A 5 7.82 11.51 -11.22
CA HIS A 5 7.30 10.61 -10.20
C HIS A 5 8.28 9.47 -9.87
N ASN A 6 9.22 9.16 -10.77
CA ASN A 6 10.15 8.04 -10.64
C ASN A 6 11.35 8.33 -9.71
N ILE A 7 11.32 9.42 -8.94
CA ILE A 7 12.37 9.82 -7.99
C ILE A 7 11.81 9.74 -6.57
N LEU A 8 12.45 8.95 -5.70
CA LEU A 8 11.98 8.76 -4.32
C LEU A 8 12.02 10.04 -3.48
N GLU A 9 13.00 10.91 -3.70
CA GLU A 9 13.07 12.20 -2.98
C GLU A 9 11.92 13.16 -3.35
N SER A 10 11.23 12.93 -4.48
CA SER A 10 10.01 13.69 -4.81
C SER A 10 8.93 13.54 -3.73
N TYR A 11 8.87 12.41 -3.01
CA TYR A 11 7.87 12.21 -1.95
C TYR A 11 8.14 13.10 -0.73
N ARG A 12 9.40 13.38 -0.38
CA ARG A 12 9.73 14.37 0.68
C ARG A 12 9.31 15.76 0.28
N ALA A 13 9.57 16.14 -0.98
CA ALA A 13 9.09 17.40 -1.51
C ALA A 13 7.55 17.49 -1.44
N VAL A 14 6.83 16.43 -1.84
CA VAL A 14 5.35 16.36 -1.75
C VAL A 14 4.88 16.52 -0.31
N ASN A 15 5.46 15.78 0.66
CA ASN A 15 5.09 15.88 2.07
C ASN A 15 5.24 17.31 2.61
N ARG A 16 6.39 17.96 2.35
CA ARG A 16 6.64 19.34 2.78
C ARG A 16 5.71 20.34 2.12
N LEU A 17 5.44 20.19 0.82
CA LEU A 17 4.54 21.08 0.08
C LEU A 17 3.09 20.95 0.57
N LEU A 18 2.61 19.73 0.81
CA LEU A 18 1.27 19.50 1.38
C LEU A 18 1.16 20.08 2.80
N LYS A 19 2.21 19.96 3.62
CA LYS A 19 2.28 20.55 4.96
C LYS A 19 2.19 22.08 4.95
N GLU A 20 2.74 22.72 3.92
CA GLU A 20 2.65 24.17 3.71
C GLU A 20 1.37 24.63 2.97
N GLY A 21 0.44 23.71 2.70
CA GLY A 21 -0.84 24.02 2.07
C GLY A 21 -0.78 24.22 0.55
N ALA A 22 0.32 23.85 -0.11
CA ALA A 22 0.40 23.87 -1.56
C ALA A 22 -0.55 22.83 -2.17
N ARG A 23 -1.08 23.11 -3.37
CA ARG A 23 -1.89 22.14 -4.11
C ARG A 23 -0.96 21.20 -4.86
N VAL A 24 -1.01 19.92 -4.49
CA VAL A 24 -0.26 18.85 -5.15
C VAL A 24 -1.23 17.86 -5.75
N ALA A 25 -0.95 17.40 -6.97
CA ALA A 25 -1.76 16.40 -7.66
C ALA A 25 -0.88 15.51 -8.55
N TRP A 26 -1.37 14.34 -8.95
CA TRP A 26 -0.76 13.51 -9.98
C TRP A 26 -1.48 13.67 -11.31
N ALA A 27 -0.74 13.75 -12.40
CA ALA A 27 -1.31 13.68 -13.74
C ALA A 27 -1.85 12.27 -14.03
N THR A 28 -3.12 12.15 -14.42
CA THR A 28 -3.74 10.82 -14.65
C THR A 28 -3.39 10.22 -16.02
N LYS A 29 -2.75 11.00 -16.89
CA LYS A 29 -2.34 10.64 -18.25
C LYS A 29 -0.99 11.29 -18.55
N SER A 30 -0.25 10.71 -19.50
CA SER A 30 0.96 11.35 -20.02
C SER A 30 0.63 12.63 -20.78
N PHE A 31 1.52 13.62 -20.77
CA PHE A 31 1.36 14.88 -21.48
C PHE A 31 2.72 15.44 -21.92
N GLN A 32 2.70 16.50 -22.74
CA GLN A 32 3.90 17.25 -23.12
C GLN A 32 3.88 18.63 -22.50
N SER A 33 5.03 19.10 -22.02
CA SER A 33 5.22 20.49 -21.56
C SER A 33 6.69 20.88 -21.72
N GLY A 34 6.94 22.05 -22.32
CA GLY A 34 8.30 22.57 -22.51
C GLY A 34 9.22 21.62 -23.29
N GLY A 35 8.70 20.94 -24.32
CA GLY A 35 9.47 19.99 -25.14
C GLY A 35 9.77 18.64 -24.48
N LYS A 36 9.38 18.43 -23.21
CA LYS A 36 9.53 17.15 -22.49
C LYS A 36 8.19 16.42 -22.39
N ARG A 37 8.22 15.10 -22.59
CA ARG A 37 7.08 14.21 -22.31
C ARG A 37 7.14 13.76 -20.85
N TYR A 38 6.03 13.94 -20.14
CA TYR A 38 5.84 13.47 -18.77
C TYR A 38 4.92 12.24 -18.77
N PRO A 39 5.27 11.15 -18.07
CA PRO A 39 4.40 9.98 -17.93
C PRO A 39 3.18 10.28 -17.05
N ALA A 40 2.20 9.37 -17.06
CA ALA A 40 1.18 9.37 -16.02
C ALA A 40 1.84 9.25 -14.63
N GLY A 41 1.27 9.94 -13.65
CA GLY A 41 1.82 10.09 -12.31
C GLY A 41 2.65 11.35 -12.10
N ALA A 42 3.13 12.03 -13.15
CA ALA A 42 3.91 13.26 -12.99
C ALA A 42 3.26 14.22 -11.98
N ILE A 43 4.06 14.69 -11.03
CA ILE A 43 3.58 15.40 -9.85
C ILE A 43 3.44 16.88 -10.23
N ILE A 44 2.23 17.40 -10.08
CA ILE A 44 1.87 18.77 -10.40
C ILE A 44 1.76 19.56 -9.10
N ILE A 45 2.50 20.65 -9.00
CA ILE A 45 2.42 21.61 -7.89
C ILE A 45 1.87 22.92 -8.43
N SER A 46 0.83 23.44 -7.79
CA SER A 46 0.22 24.72 -8.11
C SER A 46 -0.15 25.51 -6.84
N GLY A 47 -0.22 26.83 -6.96
CA GLY A 47 -0.49 27.74 -5.85
C GLY A 47 0.32 29.02 -5.97
N ALA A 48 -0.12 30.07 -5.29
CA ALA A 48 0.63 31.32 -5.18
C ALA A 48 1.75 31.18 -4.12
N GLY A 49 2.86 31.90 -4.29
CA GLY A 49 3.93 31.99 -3.28
C GLY A 49 4.81 30.74 -3.12
N ILE A 50 4.58 29.67 -3.88
CA ILE A 50 5.32 28.40 -3.76
C ILE A 50 6.73 28.42 -4.40
N GLU A 51 7.07 29.45 -5.19
CA GLU A 51 8.31 29.47 -5.99
C GLU A 51 9.57 29.30 -5.12
N LYS A 52 9.69 30.09 -4.03
CA LYS A 52 10.85 30.03 -3.14
C LYS A 52 11.00 28.63 -2.53
N LYS A 53 9.88 28.01 -2.14
CA LYS A 53 9.87 26.66 -1.58
C LYS A 53 10.27 25.61 -2.61
N VAL A 54 9.68 25.67 -3.80
CA VAL A 54 10.01 24.76 -4.90
C VAL A 54 11.50 24.84 -5.26
N ARG A 55 12.07 26.05 -5.34
CA ARG A 55 13.50 26.25 -5.58
C ARG A 55 14.38 25.66 -4.47
N SER A 56 14.00 25.86 -3.21
CA SER A 56 14.69 25.27 -2.05
C SER A 56 14.65 23.74 -2.09
N LEU A 57 13.50 23.14 -2.39
CA LEU A 57 13.34 21.68 -2.48
C LEU A 57 14.12 21.09 -3.65
N SER A 58 14.18 21.79 -4.78
CA SER A 58 15.00 21.42 -5.93
C SER A 58 16.48 21.33 -5.55
N ALA A 59 17.00 22.33 -4.83
CA ALA A 59 18.39 22.35 -4.40
C ALA A 59 18.71 21.32 -3.29
N GLU A 60 17.83 21.18 -2.29
CA GLU A 60 18.06 20.27 -1.15
C GLU A 60 18.04 18.80 -1.55
N PHE A 61 17.19 18.43 -2.50
CA PHE A 61 16.95 17.04 -2.89
C PHE A 61 17.42 16.69 -4.30
N ASP A 62 18.17 17.58 -4.96
CA ASP A 62 18.61 17.46 -6.35
C ASP A 62 17.47 17.12 -7.32
N LEU A 63 16.30 17.75 -7.11
CA LEU A 63 15.11 17.49 -7.92
C LEU A 63 15.07 18.40 -9.14
N ARG A 64 14.84 17.80 -10.31
CA ARG A 64 14.57 18.52 -11.55
C ARG A 64 13.11 18.95 -11.59
N ILE A 65 12.86 20.22 -11.25
CA ILE A 65 11.51 20.78 -11.21
C ILE A 65 11.32 21.77 -12.36
N HIS A 66 10.31 21.50 -13.21
CA HIS A 66 10.05 22.34 -14.37
C HIS A 66 8.81 23.22 -14.16
N ALA A 67 8.90 24.50 -14.55
CA ALA A 67 7.72 25.32 -14.75
C ALA A 67 7.09 24.98 -16.12
N GLY A 68 5.76 24.92 -16.19
CA GLY A 68 5.07 24.54 -17.42
C GLY A 68 3.57 24.34 -17.24
N SER A 69 2.88 24.16 -18.37
CA SER A 69 1.47 23.82 -18.41
C SER A 69 1.26 22.33 -18.14
N PHE A 70 0.09 21.97 -17.62
CA PHE A 70 -0.26 20.60 -17.27
C PHE A 70 -1.71 20.29 -17.70
N PRO A 71 -2.07 19.01 -17.88
CA PRO A 71 -3.38 18.62 -18.38
C PRO A 71 -4.49 18.97 -17.37
N GLY A 72 -5.72 19.07 -17.87
CA GLY A 72 -6.87 19.45 -17.04
C GLY A 72 -7.32 18.41 -16.03
N LYS A 73 -7.10 17.11 -16.29
CA LYS A 73 -7.52 15.98 -15.42
C LYS A 73 -6.35 15.53 -14.55
N LEU A 74 -6.50 15.73 -13.25
CA LEU A 74 -5.50 15.43 -12.22
C LEU A 74 -6.15 14.60 -11.10
N LEU A 75 -5.30 13.90 -10.36
CA LEU A 75 -5.66 13.23 -9.11
C LEU A 75 -5.10 14.05 -7.94
N PRO A 76 -5.92 14.89 -7.28
CA PRO A 76 -5.45 15.73 -6.18
C PRO A 76 -5.01 14.90 -4.97
N LEU A 77 -3.90 15.31 -4.37
CA LEU A 77 -3.40 14.74 -3.13
C LEU A 77 -3.84 15.60 -1.95
N LYS A 78 -4.07 14.94 -0.82
CA LYS A 78 -4.42 15.58 0.44
C LYS A 78 -3.33 15.29 1.48
N PRO A 79 -3.14 16.17 2.47
CA PRO A 79 -2.34 15.83 3.65
C PRO A 79 -2.82 14.51 4.26
N LEU A 80 -1.89 13.61 4.55
CA LEU A 80 -2.20 12.27 5.03
C LEU A 80 -2.60 12.31 6.51
N ARG A 81 -3.73 11.69 6.84
CA ARG A 81 -4.10 11.33 8.20
C ARG A 81 -3.94 9.82 8.35
N MET A 82 -2.73 9.40 8.71
CA MET A 82 -2.33 8.00 8.68
C MET A 82 -2.23 7.41 10.09
N GLY A 83 -2.87 6.26 10.30
CA GLY A 83 -2.65 5.41 11.47
C GLY A 83 -1.66 4.29 11.12
N LEU A 84 -0.52 4.22 11.81
CA LEU A 84 0.38 3.08 11.73
C LEU A 84 0.07 2.16 12.90
N TYR A 85 -0.43 0.95 12.63
CA TYR A 85 -0.80 0.03 13.69
C TYR A 85 0.44 -0.45 14.47
N GLN A 86 0.41 -0.20 15.78
CA GLN A 86 1.46 -0.59 16.71
C GLN A 86 0.87 -1.54 17.76
N PRO A 87 0.97 -2.87 17.55
CA PRO A 87 0.49 -3.82 18.53
C PRO A 87 1.35 -3.79 19.80
N TRP A 88 0.80 -4.22 20.94
CA TRP A 88 1.60 -4.45 22.16
C TRP A 88 2.55 -5.65 22.08
N VAL A 89 2.38 -6.49 21.04
CA VAL A 89 3.34 -7.54 20.72
C VAL A 89 4.51 -6.96 19.92
N ALA A 90 5.74 -7.33 20.30
CA ALA A 90 6.93 -6.81 19.62
C ALA A 90 6.87 -7.08 18.10
N ASN A 91 7.10 -6.03 17.31
CA ASN A 91 7.11 -6.11 15.86
C ASN A 91 8.23 -5.23 15.28
N MET A 92 9.31 -5.85 14.81
CA MET A 92 10.42 -5.10 14.21
C MET A 92 10.02 -4.42 12.90
N ASP A 93 9.09 -5.00 12.14
CA ASP A 93 8.68 -4.47 10.83
C ASP A 93 8.01 -3.09 10.97
N GLU A 94 7.22 -2.90 12.03
CA GLU A 94 6.66 -1.62 12.46
C GLU A 94 7.75 -0.56 12.71
N GLY A 95 8.81 -0.91 13.45
CA GLY A 95 9.94 -0.01 13.68
C GLY A 95 10.65 0.42 12.40
N TRP A 96 10.88 -0.52 11.48
CA TRP A 96 11.43 -0.20 10.15
C TRP A 96 10.49 0.70 9.34
N THR A 97 9.17 0.55 9.51
CA THR A 97 8.17 1.37 8.81
C THR A 97 8.21 2.80 9.32
N ARG A 98 8.31 2.99 10.65
CA ARG A 98 8.53 4.31 11.25
C ARG A 98 9.81 4.96 10.76
N LEU A 99 10.92 4.23 10.71
CA LEU A 99 12.18 4.77 10.17
C LEU A 99 11.99 5.31 8.74
N ILE A 100 11.30 4.57 7.87
CA ILE A 100 10.99 5.05 6.50
C ILE A 100 10.06 6.26 6.54
N PHE A 101 9.01 6.24 7.35
CA PHE A 101 8.10 7.38 7.44
C PHE A 101 8.78 8.64 7.97
N ASP A 102 9.66 8.51 8.97
CA ASP A 102 10.47 9.62 9.50
C ASP A 102 11.46 10.13 8.43
N THR A 103 12.11 9.22 7.71
CA THR A 103 13.10 9.55 6.65
C THR A 103 12.45 10.31 5.48
N TRP A 104 11.29 9.86 5.02
CA TRP A 104 10.55 10.51 3.92
C TRP A 104 9.50 11.53 4.38
N GLU A 105 9.46 11.83 5.68
CA GLU A 105 8.61 12.84 6.30
C GLU A 105 7.10 12.61 6.11
N PHE A 106 6.68 11.34 6.08
CA PHE A 106 5.27 10.98 6.07
C PHE A 106 4.65 11.21 7.45
N PRO A 107 3.54 11.98 7.56
CA PRO A 107 2.86 12.14 8.83
C PRO A 107 2.09 10.86 9.20
N TYR A 108 2.31 10.36 10.42
CA TYR A 108 1.57 9.22 10.97
C TYR A 108 1.30 9.39 12.48
N THR A 109 0.36 8.60 12.98
CA THR A 109 0.08 8.43 14.41
C THR A 109 0.14 6.95 14.73
N ASN A 110 0.81 6.59 15.83
CA ASN A 110 0.79 5.21 16.32
C ASN A 110 -0.64 4.86 16.74
N LEU A 111 -1.17 3.80 16.14
CA LEU A 111 -2.53 3.33 16.35
C LEU A 111 -2.48 2.04 17.17
N HIS A 112 -2.87 2.12 18.44
CA HIS A 112 -2.87 0.98 19.36
C HIS A 112 -4.22 0.26 19.43
N ASP A 113 -4.21 -0.95 19.99
CA ASP A 113 -5.36 -1.85 20.12
C ASP A 113 -6.59 -1.20 20.75
N ALA A 114 -6.40 -0.40 21.80
CA ALA A 114 -7.49 0.29 22.49
C ALA A 114 -8.20 1.32 21.62
N GLU A 115 -7.47 2.03 20.75
CA GLU A 115 -8.05 3.02 19.86
C GLU A 115 -8.82 2.35 18.72
N ILE A 116 -8.30 1.25 18.16
CA ILE A 116 -9.03 0.46 17.15
C ILE A 116 -10.36 -0.04 17.70
N ARG A 117 -10.40 -0.50 18.96
CA ARG A 117 -11.62 -1.00 19.60
C ARG A 117 -12.67 0.07 19.86
N ASN A 118 -12.25 1.31 20.18
CA ASN A 118 -13.12 2.29 20.82
C ASN A 118 -13.34 3.58 20.02
N SER A 119 -12.84 3.68 18.77
CA SER A 119 -12.91 4.92 17.99
C SER A 119 -13.62 4.76 16.65
N ARG A 120 -14.23 5.87 16.19
CA ARG A 120 -14.67 6.02 14.80
C ARG A 120 -13.46 6.35 13.93
N LEU A 121 -12.70 5.31 13.57
CA LEU A 121 -11.42 5.42 12.87
C LEU A 121 -11.43 6.37 11.67
N LYS A 122 -12.50 6.39 10.84
CA LYS A 122 -12.57 7.23 9.63
C LYS A 122 -12.59 8.74 9.93
N GLN A 123 -13.01 9.14 11.12
CA GLN A 123 -13.00 10.55 11.54
C GLN A 123 -11.57 11.05 11.77
N LYS A 124 -10.68 10.16 12.23
CA LYS A 124 -9.28 10.48 12.53
C LYS A 124 -8.35 10.16 11.38
N TYR A 125 -8.59 9.06 10.68
CA TYR A 125 -7.69 8.50 9.69
C TYR A 125 -8.35 8.43 8.31
N ASP A 126 -7.52 8.57 7.28
CA ASP A 126 -7.87 8.23 5.90
C ASP A 126 -7.16 6.94 5.46
N VAL A 127 -6.00 6.65 6.04
CA VAL A 127 -5.20 5.44 5.76
C VAL A 127 -4.83 4.77 7.07
N ILE A 128 -4.98 3.45 7.12
CA ILE A 128 -4.44 2.60 8.20
C ILE A 128 -3.48 1.59 7.58
N VAL A 129 -2.28 1.47 8.15
CA VAL A 129 -1.26 0.52 7.72
C VAL A 129 -1.09 -0.56 8.77
N LEU A 130 -1.28 -1.82 8.38
CA LEU A 130 -0.92 -3.00 9.15
C LEU A 130 0.37 -3.58 8.56
N THR A 131 1.48 -3.46 9.30
CA THR A 131 2.79 -3.99 8.90
C THR A 131 2.82 -5.52 8.96
N ASN A 132 3.97 -6.17 8.78
CA ASN A 132 4.04 -7.63 8.84
C ASN A 132 3.75 -8.20 10.25
N VAL A 133 2.48 -8.50 10.53
CA VAL A 133 1.98 -9.11 11.77
C VAL A 133 0.99 -10.22 11.40
N ALA A 134 1.04 -11.37 12.06
CA ALA A 134 0.07 -12.44 11.79
C ALA A 134 -1.34 -12.02 12.25
N SER A 135 -2.37 -12.34 11.45
CA SER A 135 -3.80 -12.05 11.76
C SER A 135 -4.16 -12.40 13.21
N ALA A 136 -3.86 -13.62 13.66
CA ALA A 136 -4.12 -14.06 15.04
C ALA A 136 -3.43 -13.19 16.11
N ARG A 137 -2.23 -12.64 15.83
CA ARG A 137 -1.53 -11.75 16.76
C ARG A 137 -2.13 -10.35 16.78
N ILE A 138 -2.68 -9.87 15.67
CA ILE A 138 -3.43 -8.61 15.62
C ILE A 138 -4.72 -8.73 16.45
N VAL A 139 -5.45 -9.84 16.27
CA VAL A 139 -6.76 -10.04 16.92
C VAL A 139 -6.59 -10.33 18.41
N ASN A 140 -5.67 -11.23 18.78
CA ASN A 140 -5.58 -11.75 20.14
C ASN A 140 -4.49 -11.09 21.00
N GLY A 141 -3.45 -10.50 20.39
CA GLY A 141 -2.34 -9.87 21.09
C GLY A 141 -1.64 -10.76 22.13
N HIS A 142 -1.31 -10.19 23.29
CA HIS A 142 -0.78 -10.94 24.43
C HIS A 142 -1.89 -11.65 25.19
N ARG A 143 -1.59 -12.83 25.73
CA ARG A 143 -2.53 -13.55 26.60
C ARG A 143 -2.76 -12.74 27.89
N GLU A 144 -3.99 -12.74 28.37
CA GLU A 144 -4.30 -12.15 29.67
C GLU A 144 -3.46 -12.80 30.79
N GLY A 145 -2.93 -11.98 31.69
CA GLY A 145 -2.07 -12.41 32.80
C GLY A 145 -0.59 -12.60 32.46
N THR A 146 -0.16 -12.49 31.19
CA THR A 146 1.28 -12.59 30.82
C THR A 146 1.99 -11.24 30.77
N VAL A 147 1.22 -10.15 30.73
CA VAL A 147 1.68 -8.75 30.71
C VAL A 147 0.71 -7.89 31.55
N PRO A 148 1.08 -6.67 31.97
CA PRO A 148 0.15 -5.75 32.60
C PRO A 148 -1.15 -5.59 31.80
N PRO A 149 -2.34 -5.47 32.44
CA PRO A 149 -3.64 -5.53 31.77
C PRO A 149 -3.82 -4.56 30.59
N GLN A 150 -3.22 -3.38 30.66
CA GLN A 150 -3.27 -2.38 29.59
C GLN A 150 -2.58 -2.80 28.28
N TYR A 151 -1.70 -3.81 28.34
CA TYR A 151 -0.96 -4.37 27.21
C TYR A 151 -1.44 -5.77 26.79
N ALA A 152 -2.42 -6.33 27.52
CA ALA A 152 -3.01 -7.63 27.23
C ALA A 152 -4.11 -7.52 26.16
N GLY A 153 -4.33 -8.61 25.44
CA GLY A 153 -5.28 -8.68 24.33
C GLY A 153 -4.76 -8.00 23.06
N GLY A 154 -5.57 -8.08 22.01
CA GLY A 154 -5.38 -7.36 20.75
C GLY A 154 -6.63 -6.55 20.40
N ILE A 155 -6.91 -6.40 19.11
CA ILE A 155 -8.08 -5.64 18.65
C ILE A 155 -9.41 -6.37 18.90
N GLY A 156 -9.39 -7.70 19.00
CA GLY A 156 -10.58 -8.55 19.15
C GLY A 156 -11.65 -8.37 18.06
N THR A 157 -12.81 -8.98 18.26
CA THR A 157 -13.97 -8.82 17.36
C THR A 157 -14.45 -7.37 17.23
N PRO A 158 -14.51 -6.55 18.31
CA PRO A 158 -14.88 -5.15 18.17
C PRO A 158 -13.94 -4.37 17.25
N GLY A 159 -12.63 -4.59 17.38
CA GLY A 159 -11.65 -3.93 16.52
C GLY A 159 -11.66 -4.43 15.08
N LEU A 160 -11.92 -5.73 14.85
CA LEU A 160 -12.17 -6.26 13.50
C LEU A 160 -13.37 -5.56 12.84
N SER A 161 -14.47 -5.42 13.58
CA SER A 161 -15.66 -4.70 13.11
C SER A 161 -15.35 -3.24 12.82
N ALA A 162 -14.58 -2.57 13.68
CA ALA A 162 -14.17 -1.18 13.49
C ALA A 162 -13.27 -1.00 12.25
N LEU A 163 -12.31 -1.89 12.00
CA LEU A 163 -11.47 -1.87 10.80
C LEU A 163 -12.30 -2.12 9.53
N TYR A 164 -13.23 -3.09 9.56
CA TYR A 164 -14.13 -3.34 8.44
C TYR A 164 -15.00 -2.11 8.14
N GLN A 165 -15.57 -1.49 9.18
CA GLN A 165 -16.38 -0.28 9.05
C GLN A 165 -15.56 0.92 8.54
N PHE A 166 -14.33 1.09 9.03
CA PHE A 166 -13.40 2.11 8.54
C PHE A 166 -13.22 2.06 7.03
N VAL A 167 -12.98 0.87 6.48
CA VAL A 167 -12.84 0.69 5.03
C VAL A 167 -14.15 0.99 4.34
N ARG A 168 -15.27 0.45 4.82
CA ARG A 168 -16.60 0.70 4.23
C ARG A 168 -16.98 2.17 4.18
N ASP A 169 -16.52 2.96 5.14
CA ASP A 169 -16.76 4.41 5.24
C ASP A 169 -15.82 5.27 4.36
N GLY A 170 -14.99 4.64 3.52
CA GLY A 170 -14.07 5.33 2.60
C GLY A 170 -12.62 5.37 3.07
N GLY A 171 -12.28 4.61 4.11
CA GLY A 171 -10.91 4.45 4.56
C GLY A 171 -10.12 3.53 3.62
N THR A 172 -8.79 3.69 3.62
CA THR A 172 -7.88 2.77 2.93
C THR A 172 -7.13 1.94 3.97
N LEU A 173 -7.30 0.62 3.92
CA LEU A 173 -6.52 -0.32 4.73
C LEU A 173 -5.39 -0.90 3.88
N ILE A 174 -4.15 -0.66 4.29
CA ILE A 174 -2.97 -1.22 3.63
C ILE A 174 -2.42 -2.33 4.52
N THR A 175 -2.27 -3.53 3.98
CA THR A 175 -1.73 -4.67 4.74
C THR A 175 -0.45 -5.19 4.09
N LEU A 176 0.57 -5.42 4.90
CA LEU A 176 1.86 -5.90 4.44
C LEU A 176 2.05 -7.38 4.83
N ASN A 177 2.38 -8.20 3.84
CA ASN A 177 2.80 -9.58 3.98
C ASN A 177 1.83 -10.42 4.85
N SER A 178 2.21 -10.83 6.07
CA SER A 178 1.35 -11.66 6.92
C SER A 178 0.04 -10.98 7.35
N SER A 179 -0.01 -9.64 7.41
CA SER A 179 -1.24 -8.92 7.75
C SER A 179 -2.31 -9.01 6.66
N CYS A 180 -1.93 -9.40 5.43
CA CYS A 180 -2.90 -9.67 4.37
C CYS A 180 -3.87 -10.80 4.72
N LEU A 181 -3.51 -11.68 5.66
CA LEU A 181 -4.40 -12.74 6.09
C LEU A 181 -5.64 -12.22 6.83
N LEU A 182 -5.55 -11.09 7.55
CA LEU A 182 -6.68 -10.52 8.29
C LEU A 182 -7.88 -10.19 7.38
N PRO A 183 -7.75 -9.43 6.28
CA PRO A 183 -8.87 -9.19 5.37
C PRO A 183 -9.31 -10.46 4.63
N LEU A 184 -8.37 -11.38 4.31
CA LEU A 184 -8.68 -12.69 3.69
C LEU A 184 -9.59 -13.54 4.59
N GLU A 185 -9.30 -13.58 5.89
CA GLU A 185 -10.03 -14.39 6.88
C GLU A 185 -11.35 -13.74 7.32
N HIS A 186 -11.38 -12.40 7.46
CA HIS A 186 -12.47 -11.72 8.17
C HIS A 186 -13.34 -10.82 7.30
N PHE A 187 -12.85 -10.32 6.16
CA PHE A 187 -13.57 -9.32 5.35
C PHE A 187 -14.19 -9.89 4.07
N LYS A 188 -14.13 -11.21 3.89
CA LYS A 188 -14.70 -11.94 2.74
C LYS A 188 -14.20 -11.42 1.39
N VAL A 189 -12.93 -11.01 1.32
CA VAL A 189 -12.31 -10.69 0.02
C VAL A 189 -12.22 -11.96 -0.83
N PRO A 190 -12.32 -11.86 -2.18
CA PRO A 190 -12.41 -13.03 -3.07
C PRO A 190 -11.03 -13.68 -3.33
N LEU A 191 -10.23 -13.83 -2.28
CA LEU A 191 -8.85 -14.30 -2.34
C LEU A 191 -8.60 -15.30 -1.23
N ARG A 192 -7.76 -16.30 -1.53
CA ARG A 192 -7.18 -17.21 -0.56
C ARG A 192 -5.66 -17.17 -0.63
N ASN A 193 -5.00 -17.56 0.45
CA ASN A 193 -3.57 -17.80 0.48
C ASN A 193 -3.29 -19.28 0.24
N ILE A 194 -2.56 -19.61 -0.83
CA ILE A 194 -2.19 -20.99 -1.17
C ILE A 194 -0.74 -21.35 -0.80
N SER A 195 0.02 -20.43 -0.17
CA SER A 195 1.45 -20.65 0.11
C SER A 195 1.74 -21.82 1.06
N ARG A 196 0.72 -22.34 1.75
CA ARG A 196 0.79 -23.51 2.65
C ARG A 196 -0.08 -24.68 2.18
N SER A 197 -0.61 -24.63 0.97
CA SER A 197 -1.46 -25.68 0.40
C SER A 197 -0.67 -26.85 -0.19
N PHE A 198 0.66 -26.74 -0.24
CA PHE A 198 1.55 -27.71 -0.85
C PHE A 198 2.62 -28.17 0.16
N PRO A 199 3.11 -29.42 0.07
CA PRO A 199 4.28 -29.85 0.83
C PRO A 199 5.52 -29.07 0.41
N SER A 200 6.52 -28.94 1.31
CA SER A 200 7.74 -28.18 1.03
C SER A 200 8.61 -28.75 -0.10
N SER A 201 8.40 -30.02 -0.48
CA SER A 201 9.03 -30.62 -1.65
C SER A 201 8.44 -30.11 -2.97
N GLU A 202 7.22 -29.58 -2.95
CA GLU A 202 6.51 -29.04 -4.11
C GLU A 202 6.57 -27.52 -4.14
N PHE A 203 6.36 -26.84 -3.00
CA PHE A 203 6.48 -25.39 -2.89
C PHE A 203 7.29 -24.99 -1.66
N PHE A 204 8.38 -24.26 -1.87
CA PHE A 204 9.18 -23.73 -0.76
C PHE A 204 9.86 -22.42 -1.14
N CYS A 205 9.41 -21.33 -0.51
CA CYS A 205 9.94 -19.98 -0.71
C CYS A 205 10.08 -19.25 0.64
N PRO A 206 11.05 -19.64 1.49
CA PRO A 206 11.24 -19.00 2.79
C PRO A 206 11.76 -17.56 2.64
N SER A 207 12.65 -17.33 1.65
CA SER A 207 13.20 -16.04 1.30
C SER A 207 13.77 -16.09 -0.12
N ALA A 208 13.26 -15.23 -1.01
CA ALA A 208 13.76 -15.10 -2.38
C ALA A 208 13.52 -13.69 -2.94
N ILE A 209 14.43 -13.25 -3.79
CA ILE A 209 14.19 -12.11 -4.67
C ILE A 209 13.48 -12.64 -5.90
N LEU A 210 12.30 -12.08 -6.18
CA LEU A 210 11.41 -12.54 -7.25
C LEU A 210 11.02 -11.36 -8.14
N LYS A 211 11.04 -11.58 -9.45
CA LYS A 211 10.53 -10.64 -10.44
C LYS A 211 8.99 -10.58 -10.37
N VAL A 212 8.45 -9.38 -10.48
CA VAL A 212 7.01 -9.15 -10.75
C VAL A 212 6.85 -8.18 -11.92
N ASP A 213 5.77 -8.37 -12.66
CA ASP A 213 5.28 -7.43 -13.66
C ASP A 213 4.37 -6.39 -12.97
N ILE A 214 4.50 -5.13 -13.35
CA ILE A 214 3.81 -3.99 -12.75
C ILE A 214 2.84 -3.36 -13.77
N ASP A 215 1.59 -3.17 -13.36
CA ASP A 215 0.67 -2.27 -14.04
C ASP A 215 0.98 -0.83 -13.64
N ASN A 216 1.82 -0.17 -14.44
CA ASN A 216 2.19 1.23 -14.25
C ASN A 216 1.16 2.23 -14.82
N THR A 217 -0.01 1.74 -15.27
CA THR A 217 -1.16 2.59 -15.59
C THR A 217 -2.05 2.83 -14.38
N HIS A 218 -1.98 1.92 -13.39
CA HIS A 218 -2.61 2.09 -12.09
C HIS A 218 -1.85 3.13 -11.25
N PRO A 219 -2.51 4.03 -10.50
CA PRO A 219 -1.81 5.05 -9.71
C PRO A 219 -0.81 4.52 -8.68
N ILE A 220 -1.04 3.33 -8.14
CA ILE A 220 -0.08 2.65 -7.26
C ILE A 220 1.25 2.36 -8.00
N GLY A 221 1.19 2.06 -9.30
CA GLY A 221 2.34 1.77 -10.15
C GLY A 221 2.93 2.99 -10.86
N TYR A 222 2.45 4.21 -10.60
CA TYR A 222 3.04 5.42 -11.19
C TYR A 222 4.53 5.56 -10.84
N GLY A 223 5.33 5.98 -11.82
CA GLY A 223 6.79 6.08 -11.71
C GLY A 223 7.55 4.74 -11.75
N MET A 224 6.85 3.60 -11.70
CA MET A 224 7.48 2.28 -11.78
C MET A 224 7.77 1.88 -13.23
N GLU A 225 8.86 1.15 -13.40
CA GLU A 225 9.10 0.34 -14.60
C GLU A 225 8.05 -0.77 -14.74
N LYS A 226 7.93 -1.34 -15.95
CA LYS A 226 6.99 -2.46 -16.21
C LYS A 226 7.28 -3.71 -15.38
N THR A 227 8.47 -3.82 -14.82
CA THR A 227 8.86 -4.94 -13.97
C THR A 227 9.73 -4.42 -12.83
N THR A 228 9.64 -5.05 -11.66
CA THR A 228 10.55 -4.81 -10.55
C THR A 228 10.84 -6.13 -9.84
N ASP A 229 11.83 -6.13 -8.96
CA ASP A 229 12.14 -7.26 -8.09
C ASP A 229 11.63 -6.98 -6.67
N ILE A 230 10.95 -7.96 -6.07
CA ILE A 230 10.45 -7.92 -4.70
C ILE A 230 11.20 -8.92 -3.83
N LEU A 231 11.33 -8.64 -2.54
CA LEU A 231 11.74 -9.64 -1.56
C LEU A 231 10.51 -10.38 -1.02
N SER A 232 10.36 -11.63 -1.44
CA SER A 232 9.46 -12.59 -0.78
C SER A 232 10.14 -13.12 0.47
N PHE A 233 9.44 -13.08 1.62
CA PHE A 233 9.95 -13.61 2.89
C PHE A 233 8.79 -14.16 3.71
N ASN A 234 8.64 -15.49 3.69
CA ASN A 234 7.47 -16.19 4.25
C ASN A 234 6.15 -15.54 3.80
N SER A 235 6.09 -15.19 2.53
CA SER A 235 5.04 -14.37 1.94
C SER A 235 3.81 -15.19 1.55
N PRO A 236 2.59 -14.60 1.60
CA PRO A 236 1.41 -15.25 1.05
C PRO A 236 1.50 -15.34 -0.47
N VAL A 237 0.86 -16.35 -1.04
CA VAL A 237 0.63 -16.48 -2.49
C VAL A 237 -0.88 -16.37 -2.70
N PHE A 238 -1.32 -15.30 -3.36
CA PHE A 238 -2.73 -15.05 -3.55
C PHE A 238 -3.30 -15.86 -4.71
N GLU A 239 -4.47 -16.44 -4.48
CA GLU A 239 -5.28 -17.05 -5.52
C GLU A 239 -6.72 -16.57 -5.41
N PHE A 240 -7.34 -16.31 -6.56
CA PHE A 240 -8.76 -15.99 -6.61
C PHE A 240 -9.58 -17.22 -6.25
N ILE A 241 -10.56 -17.03 -5.36
CA ILE A 241 -11.50 -18.09 -5.03
C ILE A 241 -12.41 -18.30 -6.25
N GLU A 242 -12.43 -19.53 -6.78
CA GLU A 242 -13.33 -19.91 -7.87
C GLU A 242 -14.79 -19.78 -7.42
N LYS A 243 -15.66 -19.34 -8.33
CA LYS A 243 -17.07 -19.08 -8.03
C LYS A 243 -17.80 -20.41 -7.80
N GLU A 244 -18.38 -20.63 -6.63
CA GLU A 244 -19.53 -21.54 -6.55
C GLU A 244 -20.72 -20.83 -7.22
N LYS A 245 -21.30 -21.45 -8.25
CA LYS A 245 -22.56 -21.00 -8.85
C LYS A 245 -23.65 -21.16 -7.76
N THR A 246 -24.07 -20.06 -7.16
CA THR A 246 -25.32 -20.07 -6.37
C THR A 246 -26.50 -20.16 -7.32
N GLU A 247 -27.50 -20.98 -6.97
CA GLU A 247 -28.72 -21.27 -7.77
C GLU A 247 -29.50 -19.99 -8.18
N SER A 248 -29.26 -18.85 -7.52
CA SER A 248 -30.02 -17.61 -7.74
C SER A 248 -29.38 -16.59 -8.69
N GLY A 249 -28.27 -16.90 -9.37
CA GLY A 249 -27.69 -16.04 -10.42
C GLY A 249 -27.20 -14.64 -9.97
N LYS A 250 -27.33 -14.28 -8.70
CA LYS A 250 -26.87 -13.00 -8.13
C LYS A 250 -25.37 -13.08 -7.87
N GLN A 251 -24.59 -12.40 -8.71
CA GLN A 251 -23.17 -12.16 -8.46
C GLN A 251 -22.99 -11.53 -7.08
N GLN A 252 -22.12 -12.11 -6.25
CA GLN A 252 -21.62 -11.42 -5.07
C GLN A 252 -20.91 -10.14 -5.54
N ALA A 253 -21.43 -9.00 -5.10
CA ALA A 253 -21.07 -7.66 -5.58
C ALA A 253 -19.58 -7.30 -5.50
N TRP A 254 -18.77 -8.06 -4.75
CA TRP A 254 -17.35 -7.79 -4.48
C TRP A 254 -16.39 -8.18 -5.62
N LEU A 255 -16.80 -9.07 -6.53
CA LEU A 255 -15.93 -9.56 -7.61
C LEU A 255 -15.63 -8.52 -8.70
N ASN A 256 -16.33 -7.39 -8.70
CA ASN A 256 -16.26 -6.39 -9.77
C ASN A 256 -15.26 -5.24 -9.52
N ASP A 257 -14.56 -5.20 -8.37
CA ASP A 257 -13.62 -4.09 -8.06
C ASP A 257 -12.27 -4.58 -7.48
N VAL A 258 -11.75 -5.68 -8.03
CA VAL A 258 -10.38 -6.12 -7.75
C VAL A 258 -9.44 -5.66 -8.87
N LYS A 259 -8.37 -4.94 -8.51
CA LYS A 259 -7.35 -4.46 -9.45
C LYS A 259 -5.99 -5.02 -9.06
N VAL A 260 -5.36 -5.78 -9.95
CA VAL A 260 -4.03 -6.34 -9.72
C VAL A 260 -2.99 -5.35 -10.23
N VAL A 261 -2.13 -4.86 -9.34
CA VAL A 261 -1.10 -3.86 -9.65
C VAL A 261 0.27 -4.51 -9.87
N ALA A 262 0.57 -5.60 -9.15
CA ALA A 262 1.75 -6.42 -9.40
C ALA A 262 1.35 -7.89 -9.50
N ARG A 263 1.95 -8.60 -10.45
CA ARG A 263 1.73 -10.03 -10.69
C ARG A 263 3.05 -10.73 -10.93
N TYR A 264 3.20 -11.97 -10.47
CA TYR A 264 4.32 -12.78 -10.93
C TYR A 264 4.15 -13.10 -12.43
N PRO A 265 5.24 -13.09 -13.23
CA PRO A 265 5.17 -13.42 -14.65
C PRO A 265 4.64 -14.85 -14.89
N ASN A 266 4.19 -15.11 -16.12
CA ASN A 266 3.89 -16.47 -16.61
C ASN A 266 5.17 -17.24 -16.98
N SER A 267 6.19 -17.15 -16.14
CA SER A 267 7.50 -17.76 -16.31
C SER A 267 8.23 -17.73 -14.97
N ASN A 268 9.41 -18.36 -14.90
CA ASN A 268 10.18 -18.40 -13.66
C ASN A 268 10.53 -16.99 -13.15
N PRO A 269 9.99 -16.55 -11.99
CA PRO A 269 10.25 -15.23 -11.43
C PRO A 269 11.55 -15.19 -10.61
N PHE A 270 12.23 -16.31 -10.40
CA PHE A 270 13.37 -16.40 -9.50
C PHE A 270 14.55 -15.53 -9.94
N ARG A 271 15.05 -14.70 -9.01
CA ARG A 271 16.29 -13.94 -9.19
C ARG A 271 17.39 -14.44 -8.27
N SER A 272 17.08 -14.65 -7.00
CA SER A 272 18.05 -15.08 -5.98
C SER A 272 17.36 -15.64 -4.73
N GLY A 273 18.09 -16.39 -3.90
CA GLY A 273 17.59 -16.99 -2.66
C GLY A 273 17.19 -18.46 -2.82
N ARG A 274 16.06 -18.86 -2.24
CA ARG A 274 15.56 -20.24 -2.33
C ARG A 274 14.10 -20.27 -2.81
N LEU A 275 13.89 -20.92 -3.95
CA LEU A 275 12.56 -21.22 -4.50
C LEU A 275 12.51 -22.68 -4.99
N ILE A 276 11.48 -23.40 -4.58
CA ILE A 276 11.02 -24.67 -5.15
C ILE A 276 9.58 -24.46 -5.61
N GLY A 277 9.22 -24.95 -6.79
CA GLY A 277 7.85 -24.86 -7.33
C GLY A 277 7.48 -23.49 -7.88
N ASP A 278 8.33 -22.90 -8.72
CA ASP A 278 8.08 -21.57 -9.29
C ASP A 278 6.74 -21.44 -10.02
N GLN A 279 6.29 -22.54 -10.65
CA GLN A 279 5.01 -22.67 -11.35
C GLN A 279 3.80 -22.25 -10.49
N ILE A 280 3.86 -22.44 -9.17
CA ILE A 280 2.77 -22.08 -8.24
C ILE A 280 2.60 -20.55 -8.15
N LEU A 281 3.65 -19.80 -8.45
CA LEU A 281 3.61 -18.34 -8.48
C LEU A 281 3.08 -17.80 -9.81
N HIS A 282 3.12 -18.57 -10.90
CA HIS A 282 2.86 -18.03 -12.24
C HIS A 282 1.48 -17.37 -12.33
N ASN A 283 1.46 -16.15 -12.85
CA ASN A 283 0.29 -15.28 -12.92
C ASN A 283 -0.41 -14.97 -11.59
N LYS A 284 0.13 -15.35 -10.43
CA LYS A 284 -0.51 -15.02 -9.15
C LYS A 284 -0.30 -13.53 -8.81
N PRO A 285 -1.30 -12.85 -8.23
CA PRO A 285 -1.12 -11.47 -7.76
C PRO A 285 -0.07 -11.39 -6.65
N ALA A 286 0.75 -10.34 -6.69
CA ALA A 286 1.71 -9.96 -5.63
C ALA A 286 1.33 -8.65 -4.93
N LEU A 287 0.62 -7.76 -5.62
CA LEU A 287 0.05 -6.52 -5.08
C LEU A 287 -1.30 -6.27 -5.74
N LEU A 288 -2.35 -6.02 -4.95
CA LEU A 288 -3.67 -5.75 -5.48
C LEU A 288 -4.49 -4.83 -4.58
N GLU A 289 -5.48 -4.18 -5.18
CA GLU A 289 -6.51 -3.39 -4.52
C GLU A 289 -7.84 -4.17 -4.58
N VAL A 290 -8.58 -4.21 -3.47
CA VAL A 290 -9.95 -4.72 -3.38
C VAL A 290 -10.87 -3.61 -2.90
N GLY A 291 -11.87 -3.24 -3.70
CA GLY A 291 -12.93 -2.33 -3.27
C GLY A 291 -13.76 -2.91 -2.13
N CYS A 292 -14.07 -2.10 -1.12
CA CYS A 292 -14.92 -2.50 0.01
C CYS A 292 -15.75 -1.31 0.52
N GLY A 293 -17.05 -1.32 0.21
CA GLY A 293 -17.93 -0.17 0.48
C GLY A 293 -17.49 1.06 -0.32
N LYS A 294 -17.25 2.18 0.36
CA LYS A 294 -16.71 3.41 -0.25
C LYS A 294 -15.19 3.48 -0.27
N GLY A 295 -14.53 2.55 0.42
CA GLY A 295 -13.07 2.52 0.56
C GLY A 295 -12.47 1.29 -0.10
N ARG A 296 -11.24 0.98 0.28
CA ARG A 296 -10.44 -0.06 -0.38
C ARG A 296 -9.45 -0.72 0.57
N ILE A 297 -9.06 -1.94 0.21
CA ILE A 297 -8.02 -2.71 0.89
C ILE A 297 -6.89 -2.91 -0.11
N ILE A 298 -5.67 -2.49 0.23
CA ILE A 298 -4.48 -2.70 -0.60
C ILE A 298 -3.63 -3.80 0.06
N LEU A 299 -3.50 -4.93 -0.63
CA LEU A 299 -2.80 -6.11 -0.14
C LEU A 299 -1.42 -6.21 -0.78
N PHE A 300 -0.36 -5.95 0.00
CA PHE A 300 1.01 -6.25 -0.40
C PHE A 300 1.33 -7.69 0.01
N GLY A 301 1.43 -8.61 -0.94
CA GLY A 301 1.87 -9.99 -0.71
C GLY A 301 3.35 -10.10 -0.34
N PHE A 302 4.00 -9.00 0.00
CA PHE A 302 5.40 -8.87 0.37
C PHE A 302 5.57 -7.65 1.28
N ARG A 303 6.79 -7.40 1.73
CA ARG A 303 7.12 -6.22 2.54
C ARG A 303 7.82 -5.18 1.65
N PRO A 304 7.11 -4.17 1.11
CA PRO A 304 7.73 -3.20 0.21
C PRO A 304 8.82 -2.38 0.91
N GLN A 305 8.74 -2.29 2.23
CA GLN A 305 9.60 -1.49 3.09
C GLN A 305 10.70 -2.32 3.79
N ASN A 306 10.81 -3.62 3.47
CA ASN A 306 11.57 -4.61 4.24
C ASN A 306 12.91 -4.08 4.77
N ARG A 307 13.00 -3.95 6.10
CA ARG A 307 14.20 -3.50 6.83
C ARG A 307 14.81 -2.17 6.32
N ALA A 308 14.01 -1.32 5.70
CA ALA A 308 14.48 -0.12 5.01
C ALA A 308 15.54 -0.36 3.91
N GLN A 309 15.56 -1.56 3.30
CA GLN A 309 16.56 -1.94 2.28
C GLN A 309 16.00 -2.03 0.86
N THR A 310 14.69 -2.24 0.70
CA THR A 310 14.06 -2.52 -0.60
C THR A 310 13.59 -1.25 -1.33
N TYR A 311 14.52 -0.33 -1.60
CA TYR A 311 14.25 0.97 -2.23
C TYR A 311 13.42 0.87 -3.52
N GLY A 312 13.69 -0.15 -4.35
CA GLY A 312 12.96 -0.41 -5.60
C GLY A 312 11.47 -0.70 -5.44
N THR A 313 10.98 -0.92 -4.22
CA THR A 313 9.56 -1.14 -3.92
C THR A 313 8.94 -0.08 -3.01
N PHE A 314 9.72 0.92 -2.53
CA PHE A 314 9.19 2.00 -1.69
C PHE A 314 8.14 2.84 -2.43
N MET A 315 8.36 3.07 -3.72
CA MET A 315 7.44 3.85 -4.56
C MET A 315 6.03 3.25 -4.60
N LEU A 316 5.90 1.93 -4.73
CA LEU A 316 4.60 1.24 -4.64
C LEU A 316 3.91 1.51 -3.31
N PHE A 317 4.68 1.49 -2.21
CA PHE A 317 4.15 1.74 -0.87
C PHE A 317 3.73 3.20 -0.70
N PHE A 318 4.59 4.16 -1.04
CA PHE A 318 4.32 5.59 -0.96
C PHE A 318 3.14 6.00 -1.85
N ASN A 319 3.04 5.40 -3.04
CA ASN A 319 1.89 5.62 -3.91
C ASN A 319 0.61 5.11 -3.28
N SER A 320 0.64 3.96 -2.62
CA SER A 320 -0.53 3.42 -1.92
C SER A 320 -1.01 4.34 -0.78
N LEU A 321 -0.08 5.00 -0.07
CA LEU A 321 -0.41 5.97 0.98
C LEU A 321 -1.22 7.16 0.43
N TYR A 322 -0.83 7.72 -0.72
CA TYR A 322 -1.51 8.87 -1.31
C TYR A 322 -2.71 8.52 -2.18
N TYR A 323 -2.63 7.43 -2.95
CA TYR A 323 -3.71 6.98 -3.82
C TYR A 323 -4.95 6.58 -3.03
N GLY A 324 -4.78 5.92 -1.89
CA GLY A 324 -5.88 5.50 -1.01
C GLY A 324 -6.93 6.58 -0.75
N PRO A 325 -6.53 7.75 -0.20
CA PRO A 325 -7.41 8.88 0.09
C PRO A 325 -7.67 9.80 -1.11
N ALA A 326 -6.98 9.59 -2.24
CA ALA A 326 -7.14 10.45 -3.39
C ALA A 326 -8.51 10.24 -4.04
N VAL A 327 -9.17 11.36 -4.35
CA VAL A 327 -10.47 11.38 -5.02
C VAL A 327 -10.25 12.08 -6.34
N MET A 328 -10.70 11.48 -7.43
CA MET A 328 -10.66 12.12 -8.75
C MET A 328 -11.43 13.44 -8.70
N ASP A 329 -10.83 14.53 -9.17
CA ASP A 329 -11.59 15.75 -9.40
C ASP A 329 -12.63 15.46 -10.49
N SER A 330 -13.91 15.52 -10.13
CA SER A 330 -15.01 15.61 -11.09
C SER A 330 -14.97 17.00 -11.71
N LYS A 331 -14.31 17.13 -12.86
CA LYS A 331 -14.54 18.22 -13.81
C LYS A 331 -15.56 17.80 -14.84
#